data_AF-A0A7J9Z5H0-F1
#
_entry.id   AF-A0A7J9Z5H0-F1
#
_cell.length_a   1.000
_cell.length_b   1.000
_cell.length_c   1.000
_cell.angle_alpha   90.00
_cell.angle_beta   90.00
_cell.angle_gamma   90.00
#
_symmetry.space_group_name_H-M   'P 1'
#
loop_
_entity.id
_entity.type
_entity.pdbx_description
1 polymer ?
#
loop_
_entity_poly.entity_id
_entity_poly.type
_entity_poly.pdbx_seq_one_letter_code
_entity_poly.pdbx_strand_id
1 'polypeptide(L)'
;MLTGALDTQVRTHVATCADCQGVVDQLTSVKMMLSSLPAPPLPADVSARIDASLAQAQHERASLARDRQPTARPAGRRSWIASLLVRPQLLAGAAALIVALAFVGGYFSTRGGDGDTPDAAQSTNQAFPPADGPMMTGRLYKKADLAIQARELVKDSRTEGYTPDPEASRQIDQEVRRLSDPQAFSSCVDAITHSQPSRIVAADLGEFDGKPAAIVVMAIPDKPDSYEIAAVGAGCRTGDARILYSKVVPK
;
A
#
# COMPACT_ATOMS: atom_id res chain seq x y z
N MET A 1 3.61 10.93 7.19
CA MET A 1 4.31 12.04 7.86
C MET A 1 5.21 11.44 8.90
N LEU A 2 6.53 11.59 8.77
CA LEU A 2 7.48 11.14 9.79
C LEU A 2 7.22 11.95 11.06
N THR A 3 7.24 11.30 12.23
CA THR A 3 7.08 12.00 13.52
C THR A 3 8.25 12.97 13.72
N GLY A 4 8.04 14.12 14.37
CA GLY A 4 9.07 15.17 14.48
C GLY A 4 10.37 14.72 15.17
N ALA A 5 10.29 13.73 16.06
CA ALA A 5 11.45 13.13 16.70
C ALA A 5 12.32 12.34 15.71
N LEU A 6 11.70 11.59 14.80
CA LEU A 6 12.39 10.80 13.78
C LEU A 6 13.06 11.72 12.75
N ASP A 7 12.41 12.81 12.34
CA ASP A 7 13.02 13.80 11.44
C ASP A 7 14.30 14.39 12.03
N THR A 8 14.28 14.73 13.32
CA THR A 8 15.46 15.27 14.03
C THR A 8 16.59 14.26 14.09
N GLN A 9 16.28 12.98 14.34
CA GLN A 9 17.27 11.91 14.39
C GLN A 9 17.93 11.67 13.03
N VAL A 10 17.14 11.62 11.95
CA VAL A 10 17.65 11.44 10.58
C VAL A 10 18.54 12.61 10.18
N ARG A 11 18.13 13.85 10.43
CA ARG A 11 18.96 15.03 10.15
C ARG A 11 20.29 15.00 10.91
N THR A 12 20.26 14.58 12.17
CA THR A 12 21.46 14.47 13.00
C THR A 12 22.40 13.41 12.45
N HIS A 13 21.89 12.25 12.03
CA HIS A 13 22.68 11.20 11.40
C HIS A 13 23.29 11.64 10.07
N VAL A 14 22.50 12.28 9.20
CA VAL A 14 23.00 12.81 7.92
C VAL A 14 24.06 13.89 8.17
N ALA A 15 23.94 14.70 9.23
CA ALA A 15 24.95 15.70 9.55
C ALA A 15 26.28 15.10 10.05
N THR A 16 26.30 13.85 10.52
CA THR A 16 27.50 13.22 11.10
C THR A 16 28.08 12.08 10.28
N CYS A 17 27.33 11.52 9.33
CA CYS A 17 27.78 10.42 8.46
C CYS A 17 28.20 10.94 7.07
N ALA A 18 29.49 10.84 6.74
CA ALA A 18 30.06 11.34 5.49
C ALA A 18 29.45 10.69 4.23
N ASP A 19 29.16 9.38 4.27
CA ASP A 19 28.56 8.68 3.13
C ASP A 19 27.15 9.19 2.85
N CYS A 20 26.35 9.38 3.90
CA CYS A 20 25.01 9.95 3.79
C CYS A 20 25.03 11.39 3.27
N GLN A 21 26.03 12.20 3.66
CA GLN A 21 26.23 13.54 3.10
C GLN A 21 26.53 13.49 1.60
N GLY A 22 27.41 12.58 1.18
CA GLY A 22 27.73 12.39 -0.24
C GLY A 22 26.50 12.05 -1.08
N VAL A 23 25.61 11.19 -0.57
CA VAL A 23 24.34 10.88 -1.25
C VAL A 23 23.42 12.10 -1.33
N VAL A 24 23.29 12.88 -0.25
CA VAL A 24 22.47 14.10 -0.24
C VAL A 24 23.02 15.15 -1.23
N ASP A 25 24.33 15.29 -1.33
CA ASP A 25 24.98 16.20 -2.27
C ASP A 25 24.76 15.76 -3.72
N GLN A 26 24.87 14.47 -4.02
CA GLN A 26 24.56 13.91 -5.33
C GLN A 26 23.10 14.18 -5.74
N LEU A 27 22.15 13.91 -4.86
CA LEU A 27 20.73 14.18 -5.12
C LEU A 27 20.45 15.67 -5.30
N THR A 28 21.12 16.53 -4.52
CA THR A 28 21.02 17.98 -4.66
C THR A 28 21.55 18.45 -6.01
N SER A 29 22.67 17.87 -6.47
CA SER A 29 23.25 18.16 -7.78
C SER A 29 22.33 17.75 -8.94
N VAL A 30 21.76 16.54 -8.89
CA VAL A 30 20.78 16.08 -9.88
C VAL A 30 19.54 16.98 -9.90
N LYS A 31 19.05 17.38 -8.72
CA LYS A 31 17.93 18.33 -8.62
C LYS A 31 18.26 19.68 -9.25
N MET A 32 19.48 20.19 -9.06
CA MET A 32 19.93 21.43 -9.71
C MET A 32 19.97 21.29 -11.23
N MET A 33 20.51 20.19 -11.75
CA MET A 33 20.50 19.91 -13.20
C MET A 33 19.08 19.85 -13.75
N LEU A 34 18.18 19.11 -13.09
CA LEU A 34 16.79 19.00 -13.52
C LEU A 34 16.02 20.33 -13.44
N SER A 35 16.31 21.15 -12.43
CA SER A 35 15.68 22.47 -12.27
C SER A 35 16.11 23.49 -13.33
N SER A 36 17.26 23.28 -13.97
CA SER A 36 17.75 24.16 -15.04
C SER A 36 17.07 23.90 -16.40
N LEU A 37 16.38 22.76 -16.54
CA LEU A 37 15.62 22.45 -17.74
C LEU A 37 14.36 23.32 -17.78
N PRO A 38 14.05 23.97 -18.91
CA PRO A 38 12.81 24.71 -19.06
C PRO A 38 11.63 23.75 -18.91
N ALA A 39 10.63 24.15 -18.13
CA ALA A 39 9.40 23.37 -18.02
C ALA A 39 8.75 23.25 -19.41
N PRO A 40 8.39 22.02 -19.86
CA PRO A 40 7.65 21.87 -21.10
C PRO A 40 6.30 22.59 -20.99
N PRO A 41 5.77 23.15 -22.09
CA PRO A 41 4.46 23.77 -22.07
C PRO A 41 3.41 22.74 -21.69
N LEU A 42 2.51 23.13 -20.78
CA LEU A 42 1.41 22.28 -20.36
C LEU A 42 0.46 22.03 -21.55
N PRO A 43 0.09 20.77 -21.86
CA PRO A 43 -0.87 20.48 -22.92
C PRO A 43 -2.23 21.15 -22.67
N ALA A 44 -2.81 21.73 -23.73
CA ALA A 44 -4.04 22.52 -23.63
C ALA A 44 -5.26 21.72 -23.14
N ASP A 45 -5.30 20.42 -23.45
CA ASP A 45 -6.34 19.52 -22.98
C ASP A 45 -6.24 19.27 -21.47
N VAL A 46 -5.03 19.12 -20.93
CA VAL A 46 -4.79 18.92 -19.51
C VAL A 46 -5.17 20.17 -18.72
N SER A 47 -4.77 21.37 -19.18
CA SER A 47 -5.18 22.63 -18.54
C SER A 47 -6.70 22.80 -18.52
N ALA A 48 -7.36 22.52 -19.66
CA ALA A 48 -8.82 22.61 -19.74
C ALA A 48 -9.52 21.65 -18.78
N ARG A 49 -9.00 20.44 -18.59
CA ARG A 49 -9.53 19.46 -17.62
C ARG A 49 -9.34 19.90 -16.18
N ILE A 50 -8.20 20.52 -15.84
CA ILE A 50 -7.94 21.06 -14.50
C ILE A 50 -8.92 22.20 -14.20
N ASP A 51 -9.08 23.14 -15.13
CA ASP A 51 -9.98 24.28 -14.96
C ASP A 51 -11.44 23.84 -14.81
N ALA A 52 -11.88 22.86 -15.61
CA ALA A 52 -13.21 22.27 -15.48
C ALA A 52 -13.41 21.58 -14.11
N SER A 53 -12.40 20.84 -13.64
CA SER A 53 -12.45 20.17 -12.33
C SER A 53 -12.49 21.19 -11.18
N LEU A 54 -11.73 22.28 -11.29
CA LEU A 54 -11.73 23.37 -10.31
C LEU A 54 -13.06 24.11 -10.30
N ALA A 55 -13.63 24.42 -11.47
CA ALA A 55 -14.95 25.05 -11.57
C ALA A 55 -16.04 24.17 -10.92
N GLN A 56 -16.03 22.87 -11.20
CA GLN A 56 -16.96 21.92 -10.58
C GLN A 56 -16.80 21.87 -9.05
N ALA A 57 -15.57 21.79 -8.55
CA ALA A 57 -15.30 21.80 -7.11
C ALA A 57 -15.69 23.12 -6.44
N GLN A 58 -15.63 24.25 -7.15
CA GLN A 58 -16.13 25.53 -6.66
C GLN A 58 -17.67 25.55 -6.58
N HIS A 59 -18.36 25.01 -7.60
CA HIS A 59 -19.81 24.86 -7.58
C HIS A 59 -20.30 23.99 -6.41
N GLU A 60 -19.63 22.86 -6.17
CA GLU A 60 -19.96 21.96 -5.04
C GLU A 60 -19.72 22.64 -3.68
N ARG A 61 -18.61 23.36 -3.52
CA ARG A 61 -18.38 24.15 -2.29
C ARG A 61 -19.44 25.23 -2.09
N ALA A 62 -19.89 25.88 -3.16
CA ALA A 62 -20.94 26.89 -3.10
C ALA A 62 -22.32 26.31 -2.74
N SER A 63 -22.67 25.13 -3.25
CA SER A 63 -23.91 24.44 -2.87
C SER A 63 -23.88 24.01 -1.40
N LEU A 64 -22.77 23.42 -0.94
CA LEU A 64 -22.61 23.03 0.46
C LEU A 64 -22.63 24.23 1.42
N ALA A 65 -22.09 25.38 0.99
CA ALA A 65 -22.17 26.62 1.76
C ALA A 65 -23.61 27.16 1.84
N ARG A 66 -24.37 27.08 0.75
CA ARG A 66 -25.78 27.49 0.71
C ARG A 66 -26.67 26.59 1.59
N ASP A 67 -26.44 25.29 1.61
CA ASP A 67 -27.18 24.36 2.47
C ASP A 67 -26.85 24.55 3.96
N ARG A 68 -25.63 24.99 4.26
CA ARG A 68 -25.21 25.37 5.61
C ARG A 68 -25.63 26.78 6.03
N GLN A 69 -26.29 27.55 5.17
CA GLN A 69 -26.80 28.87 5.56
C GLN A 69 -27.80 28.64 6.71
N PRO A 70 -27.47 29.03 7.96
CA PRO A 70 -28.37 28.81 9.08
C PRO A 70 -29.62 29.61 8.74
N THR A 71 -30.78 28.95 8.67
CA THR A 71 -32.08 29.60 8.49
C THR A 71 -32.10 30.78 9.44
N ALA A 72 -31.99 31.99 8.90
CA ALA A 72 -31.99 33.20 9.70
C ALA A 72 -33.30 33.14 10.49
N ARG A 73 -33.19 32.86 11.80
CA ARG A 73 -34.33 32.94 12.72
C ARG A 73 -34.94 34.31 12.44
N PRO A 74 -36.22 34.39 12.01
CA PRO A 74 -36.81 35.67 11.74
C PRO A 74 -36.67 36.49 13.03
N ALA A 75 -36.01 37.63 12.93
CA ALA A 75 -35.94 38.63 13.99
C ALA A 75 -37.35 39.23 14.14
N GLY A 76 -38.25 38.41 14.69
CA GLY A 76 -39.59 38.78 15.05
C GLY A 76 -39.53 39.68 16.26
N ARG A 77 -39.63 40.98 15.99
CA ARG A 77 -40.07 42.01 16.94
C ARG A 77 -41.13 41.45 17.89
N ARG A 78 -40.78 41.23 19.16
CA ARG A 78 -41.74 41.27 20.26
C ARG A 78 -41.09 41.92 21.46
N SER A 79 -41.38 43.21 21.54
CA SER A 79 -41.27 44.03 22.73
C SER A 79 -42.04 43.39 23.90
N TRP A 80 -41.49 43.63 25.08
CA TRP A 80 -42.22 44.01 26.30
C TRP A 80 -42.75 42.88 27.20
N ILE A 81 -42.37 43.07 28.47
CA ILE A 81 -42.99 42.61 29.72
C ILE A 81 -42.41 41.32 30.32
N ALA A 82 -41.58 41.59 31.34
CA ALA A 82 -41.57 40.96 32.66
C ALA A 82 -41.58 39.43 32.73
N SER A 83 -40.45 38.88 33.15
CA SER A 83 -40.40 38.01 34.33
C SER A 83 -39.01 38.05 34.92
N LEU A 84 -38.81 39.09 35.73
CA LEU A 84 -37.95 39.06 36.89
C LEU A 84 -38.35 37.87 37.78
N LEU A 85 -37.35 37.24 38.39
CA LEU A 85 -37.40 36.33 39.55
C LEU A 85 -37.72 34.85 39.24
N VAL A 86 -36.71 34.00 39.44
CA VAL A 86 -36.66 32.79 40.32
C VAL A 86 -35.37 32.04 39.94
N ARG A 87 -34.20 32.37 40.51
CA ARG A 87 -33.58 31.92 41.77
C ARG A 87 -32.41 30.95 41.50
N PRO A 88 -31.20 31.25 42.01
CA PRO A 88 -30.04 30.36 41.98
C PRO A 88 -30.02 29.48 43.23
N GLN A 89 -29.79 28.17 43.09
CA GLN A 89 -29.40 27.32 44.23
C GLN A 89 -28.35 26.27 43.85
N LEU A 90 -27.14 26.54 44.35
CA LEU A 90 -26.32 25.72 45.27
C LEU A 90 -25.90 24.29 44.85
N LEU A 91 -24.61 24.20 44.53
CA LEU A 91 -23.59 23.32 45.12
C LEU A 91 -24.06 22.25 46.15
N ALA A 92 -23.88 20.99 45.78
CA ALA A 92 -23.48 19.83 46.60
C ALA A 92 -23.30 18.67 45.59
N GLY A 93 -22.29 17.79 45.58
CA GLY A 93 -21.26 17.41 46.53
C GLY A 93 -20.98 15.92 46.30
N ALA A 94 -19.69 15.56 46.27
CA ALA A 94 -19.11 14.26 46.61
C ALA A 94 -19.14 13.05 45.63
N ALA A 95 -17.93 12.46 45.59
CA ALA A 95 -17.61 11.03 45.68
C ALA A 95 -17.15 10.30 44.40
N ALA A 96 -15.86 9.95 44.48
CA ALA A 96 -15.06 9.11 43.61
C ALA A 96 -15.63 7.70 43.35
N LEU A 97 -15.27 7.15 42.19
CA LEU A 97 -14.98 5.72 42.04
C LEU A 97 -13.80 5.53 41.09
N ILE A 98 -12.66 5.19 41.69
CA ILE A 98 -11.47 4.65 41.04
C ILE A 98 -11.77 3.19 40.72
N VAL A 99 -11.81 2.81 39.45
CA VAL A 99 -11.80 1.39 39.04
C VAL A 99 -10.38 1.06 38.63
N ALA A 100 -9.65 0.44 39.56
CA ALA A 100 -8.40 -0.24 39.30
C ALA A 100 -8.73 -1.60 38.65
N LEU A 101 -8.37 -1.78 37.38
CA LEU A 101 -8.28 -3.11 36.78
C LEU A 101 -6.83 -3.58 36.89
N ALA A 102 -6.60 -4.40 37.92
CA ALA A 102 -5.43 -5.25 38.02
C ALA A 102 -5.55 -6.40 37.02
N PHE A 103 -4.67 -6.43 36.02
CA PHE A 103 -4.35 -7.65 35.28
C PHE A 103 -3.03 -8.20 35.80
N VAL A 104 -3.17 -9.14 36.73
CA VAL A 104 -2.14 -10.10 37.13
C VAL A 104 -2.27 -11.31 36.23
N GLY A 105 -1.17 -11.73 35.60
CA GLY A 105 -0.95 -13.12 35.26
C GLY A 105 -0.42 -13.40 33.86
N GLY A 106 0.86 -13.78 33.79
CA GLY A 106 1.23 -14.96 33.00
C GLY A 106 2.36 -14.84 31.98
N TYR A 107 3.60 -14.98 32.48
CA TYR A 107 4.72 -15.69 31.85
C TYR A 107 5.00 -15.53 30.34
N PHE A 108 6.05 -14.80 29.99
CA PHE A 108 7.02 -15.28 29.00
C PHE A 108 8.43 -14.81 29.34
N SER A 109 9.26 -15.76 29.76
CA SER A 109 10.71 -15.61 29.87
C SER A 109 11.36 -16.15 28.60
N THR A 110 12.11 -15.31 27.90
CA THR A 110 13.33 -15.67 27.12
C THR A 110 14.17 -14.39 27.05
N ARG A 111 15.10 -14.18 27.99
CA ARG A 111 16.52 -14.57 27.91
C ARG A 111 17.21 -13.94 26.70
N GLY A 112 18.08 -12.98 26.99
CA GLY A 112 18.97 -12.35 26.02
C GLY A 112 19.91 -13.34 25.34
N GLY A 113 20.25 -12.99 24.11
CA GLY A 113 21.35 -13.53 23.35
C GLY A 113 21.91 -12.39 22.50
N ASP A 114 22.98 -11.77 23.01
CA ASP A 114 23.94 -11.04 22.18
C ASP A 114 24.43 -11.98 21.07
N GLY A 115 24.35 -11.47 19.85
CA GLY A 115 24.84 -12.15 18.65
C GLY A 115 25.33 -11.11 17.68
N ASP A 116 26.58 -10.69 17.87
CA ASP A 116 27.40 -10.05 16.85
C ASP A 116 27.28 -10.81 15.53
N THR A 117 26.78 -10.16 14.48
CA THR A 117 27.01 -10.59 13.10
C THR A 117 27.81 -9.50 12.39
N PRO A 118 29.02 -9.80 11.87
CA PRO A 118 29.77 -8.85 11.07
C PRO A 118 29.04 -8.62 9.75
N ASP A 119 28.88 -7.34 9.40
CA ASP A 119 28.35 -6.86 8.12
C ASP A 119 29.16 -7.44 6.95
N ALA A 120 28.61 -8.48 6.33
CA ALA A 120 28.96 -8.86 4.98
C ALA A 120 28.10 -8.04 4.02
N ALA A 121 28.73 -7.02 3.42
CA ALA A 121 28.40 -6.39 2.14
C ALA A 121 26.92 -6.42 1.73
N GLN A 122 26.21 -5.30 1.94
CA GLN A 122 24.97 -4.98 1.24
C GLN A 122 25.24 -4.88 -0.27
N SER A 123 25.12 -6.04 -0.93
CA SER A 123 24.96 -6.17 -2.36
C SER A 123 23.63 -5.53 -2.75
N THR A 124 23.67 -4.72 -3.81
CA THR A 124 22.56 -3.99 -4.42
C THR A 124 21.51 -4.94 -5.02
N ASN A 125 20.78 -5.66 -4.18
CA ASN A 125 19.55 -6.34 -4.55
C ASN A 125 18.40 -5.32 -4.54
N GLN A 126 18.32 -4.53 -5.62
CA GLN A 126 17.09 -3.82 -5.95
C GLN A 126 15.98 -4.86 -6.12
N ALA A 127 15.22 -5.08 -5.05
CA ALA A 127 13.88 -5.62 -5.10
C ALA A 127 13.10 -4.84 -6.17
N PHE A 128 12.30 -5.55 -6.97
CA PHE A 128 11.28 -4.91 -7.80
C PHE A 128 10.53 -3.87 -6.95
N PRO A 129 10.19 -2.69 -7.50
CA PRO A 129 9.42 -1.71 -6.75
C PRO A 129 8.16 -2.40 -6.21
N PRO A 130 7.84 -2.24 -4.92
CA PRO A 130 6.76 -2.96 -4.24
C PRO A 130 5.34 -2.48 -4.64
N ALA A 131 5.10 -2.05 -5.89
CA ALA A 131 3.94 -1.23 -6.23
C ALA A 131 2.97 -1.80 -7.29
N ASP A 132 3.36 -2.71 -8.19
CA ASP A 132 2.51 -2.98 -9.37
C ASP A 132 1.52 -4.15 -9.23
N GLY A 133 1.50 -4.84 -8.08
CA GLY A 133 0.60 -5.97 -7.84
C GLY A 133 0.73 -7.08 -8.90
N PRO A 134 -0.18 -8.06 -8.92
CA PRO A 134 -0.22 -9.03 -10.00
C PRO A 134 -0.77 -8.38 -11.29
N MET A 135 -0.20 -8.77 -12.43
CA MET A 135 -0.78 -8.47 -13.74
C MET A 135 -2.18 -9.09 -13.82
N MET A 136 -3.07 -8.51 -14.64
CA MET A 136 -4.42 -9.02 -14.87
C MET A 136 -4.56 -9.47 -16.32
N THR A 137 -3.74 -10.44 -16.75
CA THR A 137 -3.76 -10.84 -18.16
C THR A 137 -4.92 -11.77 -18.51
N GLY A 138 -5.53 -12.43 -17.51
CA GLY A 138 -6.61 -13.40 -17.75
C GLY A 138 -6.14 -14.66 -18.50
N ARG A 139 -4.82 -14.92 -18.53
CA ARG A 139 -4.25 -16.04 -19.27
C ARG A 139 -4.72 -17.40 -18.74
N LEU A 140 -4.79 -18.36 -19.65
CA LEU A 140 -5.06 -19.77 -19.34
C LEU A 140 -3.75 -20.52 -19.14
N TYR A 141 -3.45 -20.83 -17.89
CA TYR A 141 -2.31 -21.61 -17.48
C TYR A 141 -2.67 -23.09 -17.42
N LYS A 142 -1.76 -23.93 -17.92
CA LYS A 142 -1.90 -25.40 -17.87
C LYS A 142 -0.74 -26.01 -17.13
N LYS A 143 -0.99 -27.04 -16.32
CA LYS A 143 0.07 -27.71 -15.56
C LYS A 143 1.22 -28.24 -16.43
N ALA A 144 0.91 -28.72 -17.64
CA ALA A 144 1.90 -29.22 -18.59
C ALA A 144 2.84 -28.13 -19.10
N ASP A 145 2.31 -26.92 -19.31
CA ASP A 145 3.00 -25.81 -19.97
C ASP A 145 3.45 -24.71 -19.01
N LEU A 146 3.11 -24.81 -17.72
CA LEU A 146 3.30 -23.76 -16.72
C LEU A 146 4.75 -23.24 -16.67
N ALA A 147 5.74 -24.12 -16.85
CA ALA A 147 7.14 -23.73 -16.86
C ALA A 147 7.48 -22.78 -18.02
N ILE A 148 6.92 -23.03 -19.21
CA ILE A 148 7.11 -22.18 -20.40
C ILE A 148 6.35 -20.87 -20.20
N GLN A 149 5.08 -20.96 -19.82
CA GLN A 149 4.19 -19.80 -19.62
C GLN A 149 4.71 -18.84 -18.53
N ALA A 150 5.28 -19.37 -17.43
CA ALA A 150 5.86 -18.55 -16.38
C ALA A 150 7.11 -17.77 -16.84
N ARG A 151 7.93 -18.36 -17.73
CA ARG A 151 9.08 -17.65 -18.31
C ARG A 151 8.63 -16.52 -19.24
N GLU A 152 7.55 -16.73 -20.00
CA GLU A 152 6.93 -15.67 -20.81
C GLU A 152 6.37 -14.57 -19.91
N LEU A 153 5.66 -14.93 -18.84
CA LEU A 153 5.16 -13.97 -17.85
C LEU A 153 6.29 -13.10 -17.26
N VAL A 154 7.45 -13.67 -16.94
CA VAL A 154 8.62 -12.92 -16.45
C VAL A 154 9.20 -11.97 -17.51
N LYS A 155 9.09 -12.30 -18.80
CA LYS A 155 9.51 -11.40 -19.88
C LYS A 155 8.52 -10.25 -20.04
N ASP A 156 7.23 -10.57 -20.00
CA ASP A 156 6.15 -9.59 -20.15
C ASP A 156 6.13 -8.59 -18.99
N SER A 157 6.38 -9.04 -17.75
CA SER A 157 6.42 -8.17 -16.56
C SER A 157 7.56 -7.15 -16.59
N ARG A 158 8.56 -7.35 -17.45
CA ARG A 158 9.69 -6.41 -17.65
C ARG A 158 9.45 -5.46 -18.83
N THR A 159 8.41 -5.68 -19.61
CA THR A 159 8.09 -4.85 -20.77
C THR A 159 7.31 -3.64 -20.28
N GLU A 160 7.95 -2.47 -20.26
CA GLU A 160 7.27 -1.21 -19.95
C GLU A 160 6.11 -0.96 -20.92
N GLY A 161 4.98 -0.49 -20.41
CA GLY A 161 3.79 -0.19 -21.21
C GLY A 161 2.90 -1.38 -21.52
N TYR A 162 3.03 -2.50 -20.80
CA TYR A 162 2.04 -3.57 -20.88
C TYR A 162 0.65 -3.04 -20.49
N THR A 163 -0.25 -2.91 -21.46
CA THR A 163 -1.67 -2.63 -21.24
C THR A 163 -2.42 -3.95 -21.17
N PRO A 164 -3.08 -4.29 -20.04
CA PRO A 164 -3.92 -5.48 -19.96
C PRO A 164 -5.02 -5.43 -21.02
N ASP A 165 -5.30 -6.56 -21.65
CA ASP A 165 -6.50 -6.69 -22.48
C ASP A 165 -7.74 -6.49 -21.58
N PRO A 166 -8.55 -5.45 -21.81
CA PRO A 166 -9.72 -5.16 -20.98
C PRO A 166 -10.80 -6.25 -21.09
N GLU A 167 -10.84 -7.05 -22.16
CA GLU A 167 -11.79 -8.15 -22.30
C GLU A 167 -11.36 -9.36 -21.46
N ALA A 168 -10.08 -9.74 -21.56
CA ALA A 168 -9.50 -10.80 -20.72
C ALA A 168 -9.63 -10.49 -19.22
N SER A 169 -9.46 -9.22 -18.85
CA SER A 169 -9.66 -8.77 -17.47
C SER A 169 -11.09 -8.97 -16.94
N ARG A 170 -12.12 -8.87 -17.80
CA ARG A 170 -13.53 -9.03 -17.38
C ARG A 170 -13.90 -10.48 -17.08
N GLN A 171 -13.16 -11.44 -17.63
CA GLN A 171 -13.41 -12.87 -17.43
C GLN A 171 -12.78 -13.41 -16.15
N ILE A 172 -11.93 -12.62 -15.48
CA ILE A 172 -11.33 -13.01 -14.20
C ILE A 172 -12.43 -13.08 -13.13
N ASP A 173 -12.52 -14.24 -12.48
CA ASP A 173 -13.41 -14.49 -11.36
C ASP A 173 -13.26 -13.44 -10.25
N GLN A 174 -14.38 -13.01 -9.65
CA GLN A 174 -14.39 -11.96 -8.64
C GLN A 174 -13.58 -12.32 -7.39
N GLU A 175 -13.48 -13.58 -7.02
CA GLU A 175 -12.73 -14.01 -5.84
C GLU A 175 -11.22 -13.85 -6.07
N VAL A 176 -10.71 -14.26 -7.25
CA VAL A 176 -9.30 -14.08 -7.61
C VAL A 176 -8.99 -12.61 -7.85
N ARG A 177 -9.93 -11.84 -8.40
CA ARG A 177 -9.78 -10.39 -8.59
C ARG A 177 -9.50 -9.65 -7.27
N ARG A 178 -9.88 -10.19 -6.11
CA ARG A 178 -9.48 -9.60 -4.81
C ARG A 178 -7.97 -9.62 -4.58
N LEU A 179 -7.25 -10.58 -5.18
CA LEU A 179 -5.79 -10.65 -5.11
C LEU A 179 -5.11 -9.55 -5.91
N SER A 180 -5.83 -8.68 -6.63
CA SER A 180 -5.24 -7.46 -7.17
C SER A 180 -5.09 -6.34 -6.16
N ASP A 181 -5.78 -6.43 -5.02
CA ASP A 181 -5.52 -5.53 -3.91
C ASP A 181 -4.12 -5.81 -3.36
N PRO A 182 -3.25 -4.79 -3.22
CA PRO A 182 -1.87 -4.99 -2.77
C PRO A 182 -1.74 -5.68 -1.40
N GLN A 183 -2.66 -5.41 -0.46
CA GLN A 183 -2.61 -6.01 0.88
C GLN A 183 -3.08 -7.47 0.87
N ALA A 184 -4.12 -7.77 0.10
CA ALA A 184 -4.56 -9.15 -0.11
C ALA A 184 -3.48 -9.98 -0.79
N PHE A 185 -2.82 -9.43 -1.82
CA PHE A 185 -1.73 -10.08 -2.53
C PHE A 185 -0.52 -10.34 -1.62
N SER A 186 -0.08 -9.34 -0.85
CA SER A 186 1.06 -9.50 0.06
C SER A 186 0.80 -10.59 1.10
N SER A 187 -0.41 -10.59 1.69
CA SER A 187 -0.82 -11.62 2.66
C SER A 187 -0.85 -13.02 2.05
N CYS A 188 -1.22 -13.14 0.78
CA CYS A 188 -1.18 -14.39 0.03
C CYS A 188 0.25 -14.86 -0.22
N VAL A 189 1.13 -13.96 -0.68
CA VAL A 189 2.55 -14.26 -0.88
C VAL A 189 3.20 -14.75 0.42
N ASP A 190 2.98 -14.07 1.53
CA ASP A 190 3.51 -14.46 2.84
C ASP A 190 3.05 -15.85 3.26
N ALA A 191 1.80 -16.22 2.95
CA ALA A 191 1.26 -17.55 3.23
C ALA A 191 1.92 -18.65 2.37
N ILE A 192 2.27 -18.36 1.11
CA ILE A 192 2.96 -19.31 0.21
C ILE A 192 4.41 -19.49 0.65
N THR A 193 5.09 -18.39 0.98
CA THR A 193 6.52 -18.40 1.33
C THR A 193 6.79 -18.80 2.78
N HIS A 194 5.75 -19.08 3.57
CA HIS A 194 5.85 -19.34 5.01
C HIS A 194 6.62 -18.23 5.75
N SER A 195 6.33 -16.97 5.38
CA SER A 195 7.02 -15.78 5.88
C SER A 195 8.53 -15.72 5.60
N GLN A 196 9.05 -16.57 4.71
CA GLN A 196 10.42 -16.44 4.23
C GLN A 196 10.49 -15.35 3.15
N PRO A 197 11.52 -14.49 3.18
CA PRO A 197 11.67 -13.44 2.17
C PRO A 197 11.97 -14.10 0.81
N SER A 198 10.96 -14.15 -0.05
CA SER A 198 11.11 -14.57 -1.45
C SER A 198 10.94 -13.36 -2.35
N ARG A 199 11.85 -13.20 -3.31
CA ARG A 199 11.73 -12.12 -4.28
C ARG A 199 10.71 -12.52 -5.34
N ILE A 200 9.57 -11.84 -5.37
CA ILE A 200 8.62 -11.94 -6.48
C ILE A 200 9.25 -11.37 -7.75
N VAL A 201 9.22 -12.14 -8.82
CA VAL A 201 9.77 -11.78 -10.14
C VAL A 201 8.66 -11.37 -11.10
N ALA A 202 7.52 -12.06 -11.01
CA ALA A 202 6.32 -11.74 -11.76
C ALA A 202 5.11 -12.36 -11.05
N ALA A 203 3.94 -11.77 -11.27
CA ALA A 203 2.68 -12.35 -10.85
C ALA A 203 1.57 -12.01 -11.85
N ASP A 204 0.60 -12.89 -11.98
CA ASP A 204 -0.55 -12.70 -12.88
C ASP A 204 -1.82 -13.32 -12.30
N LEU A 205 -2.98 -12.77 -12.66
CA LEU A 205 -4.31 -13.30 -12.37
C LEU A 205 -4.92 -13.89 -13.65
N GLY A 206 -5.34 -15.16 -13.57
CA GLY A 206 -5.91 -15.88 -14.70
C GLY A 206 -6.58 -17.19 -14.25
N GLU A 207 -6.48 -18.22 -15.09
CA GLU A 207 -6.94 -19.57 -14.75
C GLU A 207 -5.81 -20.57 -14.77
N PHE A 208 -5.76 -21.49 -13.81
CA PHE A 208 -4.86 -22.63 -13.79
C PHE A 208 -5.66 -23.93 -13.91
N ASP A 209 -5.47 -24.67 -15.01
CA ASP A 209 -6.21 -25.90 -15.33
C ASP A 209 -7.74 -25.72 -15.24
N GLY A 210 -8.24 -24.57 -15.72
CA GLY A 210 -9.67 -24.25 -15.72
C GLY A 210 -10.23 -23.82 -14.36
N LYS A 211 -9.37 -23.51 -13.39
CA LYS A 211 -9.75 -22.93 -12.10
C LYS A 211 -9.18 -21.53 -11.98
N PRO A 212 -9.96 -20.54 -11.49
CA PRO A 212 -9.43 -19.22 -11.21
C PRO A 212 -8.23 -19.30 -10.26
N ALA A 213 -7.12 -18.67 -10.62
CA ALA A 213 -5.88 -18.70 -9.85
C ALA A 213 -5.03 -17.44 -10.06
N ALA A 214 -4.18 -17.15 -9.07
CA ALA A 214 -3.02 -16.29 -9.26
C ALA A 214 -1.78 -17.16 -9.52
N ILE A 215 -0.98 -16.77 -10.51
CA ILE A 215 0.33 -17.37 -10.78
C ILE A 215 1.39 -16.45 -10.21
N VAL A 216 2.22 -16.98 -9.32
CA VAL A 216 3.31 -16.24 -8.66
C VAL A 216 4.63 -16.89 -9.03
N VAL A 217 5.55 -16.10 -9.58
CA VAL A 217 6.90 -16.55 -9.94
C VAL A 217 7.90 -15.91 -8.99
N MET A 218 8.65 -16.75 -8.28
CA MET A 218 9.56 -16.35 -7.21
C MET A 218 10.98 -16.77 -7.54
N ALA A 219 11.95 -15.90 -7.23
CA ALA A 219 13.36 -16.27 -7.27
C ALA A 219 13.73 -17.04 -5.99
N ILE A 220 14.50 -18.10 -6.14
CA ILE A 220 14.99 -18.93 -5.03
C ILE A 220 16.40 -18.46 -4.67
N PRO A 221 16.67 -17.98 -3.44
CA PRO A 221 17.98 -17.47 -3.05
C PRO A 221 19.12 -18.48 -3.25
N ASP A 222 18.90 -19.74 -2.85
CA ASP A 222 19.91 -20.81 -2.92
C ASP A 222 20.04 -21.44 -4.32
N LYS A 223 19.19 -21.05 -5.27
CA LYS A 223 19.16 -21.57 -6.65
C LYS A 223 18.97 -20.43 -7.63
N PRO A 224 20.01 -19.61 -7.86
CA PRO A 224 19.89 -18.40 -8.67
C PRO A 224 19.54 -18.67 -10.13
N ASP A 225 19.69 -19.89 -10.64
CA ASP A 225 19.29 -20.29 -12.00
C ASP A 225 17.92 -20.98 -12.04
N SER A 226 17.12 -20.83 -10.99
CA SER A 226 15.77 -21.40 -10.92
C SER A 226 14.74 -20.39 -10.42
N TYR A 227 13.49 -20.67 -10.80
CA TYR A 227 12.29 -20.05 -10.26
C TYR A 227 11.50 -21.11 -9.49
N GLU A 228 10.81 -20.68 -8.43
CA GLU A 228 9.65 -21.40 -7.90
C GLU A 228 8.39 -20.75 -8.48
N ILE A 229 7.51 -21.56 -9.05
CA ILE A 229 6.23 -21.11 -9.58
C ILE A 229 5.14 -21.72 -8.72
N ALA A 230 4.26 -20.88 -8.18
CA ALA A 230 3.08 -21.30 -7.45
C ALA A 230 1.82 -20.83 -8.18
N ALA A 231 0.87 -21.76 -8.37
CA ALA A 231 -0.51 -21.44 -8.74
C ALA A 231 -1.37 -21.51 -7.47
N VAL A 232 -1.99 -20.40 -7.09
CA VAL A 232 -2.81 -20.30 -5.87
C VAL A 232 -4.24 -19.96 -6.20
N GLY A 233 -5.17 -20.64 -5.55
CA GLY A 233 -6.59 -20.39 -5.76
C GLY A 233 -7.08 -19.10 -5.10
N ALA A 234 -8.31 -18.72 -5.40
CA ALA A 234 -8.97 -17.52 -4.85
C ALA A 234 -9.08 -17.48 -3.31
N GLY A 235 -8.92 -18.63 -2.66
CA GLY A 235 -8.91 -18.75 -1.20
C GLY A 235 -7.62 -18.31 -0.52
N CYS A 236 -6.58 -17.90 -1.28
CA CYS A 236 -5.28 -17.54 -0.73
C CYS A 236 -5.40 -16.39 0.27
N ARG A 237 -5.20 -16.70 1.55
CA ARG A 237 -5.31 -15.78 2.69
C ARG A 237 -4.26 -16.13 3.75
N THR A 238 -4.16 -15.28 4.76
CA THR A 238 -3.30 -15.51 5.93
C THR A 238 -3.53 -16.91 6.50
N GLY A 239 -2.51 -17.77 6.43
CA GLY A 239 -2.54 -19.13 6.98
C GLY A 239 -3.17 -20.20 6.09
N ASP A 240 -3.74 -19.85 4.93
CA ASP A 240 -4.23 -20.80 3.93
C ASP A 240 -3.96 -20.27 2.52
N ALA A 241 -2.80 -20.64 1.97
CA ALA A 241 -2.42 -20.25 0.61
C ALA A 241 -3.24 -20.96 -0.48
N ARG A 242 -4.04 -21.99 -0.13
CA ARG A 242 -4.73 -22.91 -1.06
C ARG A 242 -3.94 -23.14 -2.36
N ILE A 243 -2.71 -23.63 -2.19
CA ILE A 243 -1.79 -23.90 -3.30
C ILE A 243 -2.40 -24.99 -4.18
N LEU A 244 -2.72 -24.65 -5.43
CA LEU A 244 -3.23 -25.60 -6.41
C LEU A 244 -2.09 -26.42 -7.02
N TYR A 245 -0.93 -25.79 -7.19
CA TYR A 245 0.28 -26.39 -7.72
C TYR A 245 1.51 -25.54 -7.37
N SER A 246 2.64 -26.19 -7.07
CA SER A 246 3.95 -25.52 -7.01
C SER A 246 4.99 -26.38 -7.73
N LYS A 247 5.95 -25.72 -8.41
CA LYS A 247 7.08 -26.40 -9.05
C LYS A 247 8.29 -25.48 -9.16
N VAL A 248 9.47 -26.04 -8.89
CA VAL A 248 10.76 -25.42 -9.21
C VAL A 248 11.11 -25.69 -10.66
N VAL A 249 11.49 -24.65 -11.41
CA VAL A 249 11.88 -24.73 -12.82
C VAL A 249 13.18 -23.95 -13.07
N PRO A 250 13.98 -24.34 -14.08
CA PRO A 250 15.10 -23.52 -14.52
C PRO A 250 14.61 -22.21 -15.18
N LYS A 251 15.42 -21.15 -15.05
CA LYS A 251 15.17 -19.84 -15.68
C LYS A 251 15.15 -19.90 -17.21
#